data_AF-A0AAW2Q412-F1
#
_entry.id   AF-A0AAW2Q412-F1
#
_cell.length_a   1.000
_cell.length_b   1.000
_cell.length_c   1.000
_cell.angle_alpha   90.00
_cell.angle_beta   90.00
_cell.angle_gamma   90.00
#
_symmetry.space_group_name_H-M   'P 1'
#
loop_
_entity.id
_entity.type
_entity.pdbx_description
1 polymer ?
#
loop_
_entity_poly.entity_id
_entity_poly.type
_entity_poly.pdbx_seq_one_letter_code
_entity_poly.pdbx_strand_id
1 'polypeptide(L)'
;MRMESGEMGLHEAEEAGEAGSESFMWLGIRPTVIISDPELVKEVMNKPYIYQRLKSANPLTKLLAQGLFSHETDKWAKHRKIINPAFHMEKLKLMNTAFYLSCDEVLNKMGKESIA
;
A
#
# COMPACT_ATOMS: atom_id res chain seq x y z
N MET A 1 27.28 -15.41 -11.28
CA MET A 1 27.61 -15.18 -9.86
C MET A 1 26.37 -15.57 -9.07
N ARG A 2 26.45 -16.67 -8.31
CA ARG A 2 25.32 -17.30 -7.60
C ARG A 2 25.37 -16.79 -6.16
N MET A 3 24.36 -16.06 -5.71
CA MET A 3 24.22 -15.63 -4.32
C MET A 3 23.06 -16.40 -3.69
N GLU A 4 23.30 -16.97 -2.51
CA GLU A 4 22.40 -17.90 -1.82
C GLU A 4 21.29 -17.19 -1.03
N SER A 5 20.18 -17.91 -0.88
CA SER A 5 18.84 -17.43 -0.49
C SER A 5 18.59 -17.30 1.02
N GLY A 6 19.53 -16.74 1.78
CA GLY A 6 19.54 -16.88 3.25
C GLY A 6 19.17 -15.68 4.11
N GLU A 7 19.49 -14.44 3.70
CA GLU A 7 19.55 -13.32 4.64
C GLU A 7 18.91 -12.05 4.08
N MET A 8 17.57 -12.01 4.00
CA MET A 8 16.85 -10.73 3.85
C MET A 8 16.55 -10.17 5.23
N GLY A 9 17.55 -9.58 5.87
CA GLY A 9 17.43 -9.02 7.21
C GLY A 9 17.85 -7.56 7.25
N LEU A 10 16.88 -6.65 7.04
CA LEU A 10 16.76 -5.30 7.62
C LEU A 10 17.91 -4.27 7.50
N HIS A 11 19.11 -4.64 7.10
CA HIS A 11 20.29 -3.76 7.03
C HIS A 11 20.36 -2.95 5.73
N GLU A 12 19.75 -3.41 4.63
CA GLU A 12 19.79 -2.70 3.34
C GLU A 12 18.79 -1.52 3.26
N ALA A 13 17.85 -1.42 4.20
CA ALA A 13 16.89 -0.31 4.24
C ALA A 13 17.52 1.00 4.77
N GLU A 14 18.64 0.91 5.50
CA GLU A 14 19.31 2.05 6.11
C GLU A 14 20.29 2.75 5.13
N GLU A 15 20.90 2.02 4.19
CA GLU A 15 21.77 2.61 3.16
C GLU A 15 21.01 3.42 2.08
N ALA A 16 19.68 3.28 2.01
CA ALA A 16 18.85 4.05 1.07
C ALA A 16 18.75 5.55 1.41
N GLY A 17 19.22 5.97 2.60
CA GLY A 17 19.29 7.37 3.00
C GLY A 17 20.45 8.16 2.37
N GLU A 18 21.49 7.49 1.88
CA GLU A 18 22.70 8.13 1.33
C GLU A 18 22.90 7.91 -0.19
N ALA A 19 22.19 6.95 -0.81
CA ALA A 19 22.28 6.71 -2.24
C ALA A 19 21.32 7.64 -3.03
N GLY A 20 21.90 8.52 -3.84
CA GLY A 20 21.18 9.56 -4.61
C GLY A 20 19.97 9.03 -5.39
N SER A 21 18.90 9.84 -5.37
CA SER A 21 17.64 9.89 -6.16
C SER A 21 17.03 8.63 -6.81
N GLU A 22 17.83 7.67 -7.27
CA GLU A 22 17.45 6.42 -7.93
C GLU A 22 18.33 5.28 -7.38
N SER A 23 17.81 4.49 -6.44
CA SER A 23 18.50 3.31 -5.92
C SER A 23 17.95 2.02 -6.55
N PHE A 24 18.81 1.02 -6.71
CA PHE A 24 18.47 -0.26 -7.32
C PHE A 24 18.44 -1.35 -6.24
N MET A 25 17.39 -2.15 -6.22
CA MET A 25 17.26 -3.30 -5.34
C MET A 25 16.81 -4.54 -6.11
N TRP A 26 17.04 -5.73 -5.55
CA TRP A 26 16.55 -6.99 -6.12
C TRP A 26 15.37 -7.51 -5.31
N LEU A 27 14.19 -7.62 -5.94
CA LEU A 27 13.03 -8.30 -5.35
C LEU A 27 12.95 -9.72 -5.92
N GLY A 28 13.63 -10.65 -5.25
CA GLY A 28 13.86 -12.00 -5.78
C GLY A 28 14.71 -11.93 -7.06
N ILE A 29 14.26 -12.59 -8.13
CA ILE A 29 14.94 -12.53 -9.44
C ILE A 29 14.62 -11.27 -10.26
N ARG A 30 13.85 -10.32 -9.69
CA ARG A 30 13.38 -9.14 -10.42
C ARG A 30 14.17 -7.90 -9.99
N PRO A 31 14.94 -7.27 -10.89
CA PRO A 31 15.55 -5.98 -10.59
C PRO A 31 14.45 -4.94 -10.41
N THR A 32 14.61 -4.10 -9.39
CA THR A 32 13.64 -3.10 -8.97
C THR A 32 14.35 -1.76 -8.79
N VAL A 33 13.72 -0.70 -9.27
CA VAL A 33 14.21 0.68 -9.11
C VAL A 33 13.34 1.36 -8.08
N ILE A 34 13.97 1.97 -7.08
CA ILE A 34 13.32 2.80 -6.08
C ILE A 34 13.43 4.25 -6.57
N ILE A 35 12.27 4.86 -6.80
CA ILE A 35 12.16 6.25 -7.26
C ILE A 35 11.65 7.07 -6.09
N SER A 36 12.49 7.97 -5.58
CA SER A 36 12.15 8.86 -4.47
C SER A 36 11.90 10.31 -4.92
N ASP A 37 12.28 10.66 -6.15
CA ASP A 37 12.01 11.98 -6.72
C ASP A 37 10.51 12.18 -6.98
N PRO A 38 9.88 13.22 -6.40
CA PRO A 38 8.44 13.47 -6.54
C PRO A 38 8.00 13.73 -7.98
N GLU A 39 8.84 14.33 -8.83
CA GLU A 39 8.52 14.59 -10.23
C GLU A 39 8.46 13.28 -11.02
N LEU A 40 9.44 12.40 -10.81
CA LEU A 40 9.48 11.07 -11.42
C LEU A 40 8.35 10.18 -10.89
N VAL A 41 8.07 10.20 -9.59
CA VAL A 41 6.94 9.47 -8.99
C VAL A 41 5.62 9.90 -9.64
N LYS A 42 5.42 11.21 -9.80
CA LYS A 42 4.22 11.76 -10.44
C LYS A 42 4.14 11.33 -11.91
N GLU A 43 5.24 11.33 -12.64
CA GLU A 43 5.26 10.87 -14.03
C GLU A 43 4.85 9.39 -14.16
N VAL A 44 5.47 8.53 -13.35
CA VAL A 44 5.20 7.09 -13.33
C VAL A 44 3.73 6.82 -12.97
N MET A 45 3.22 7.47 -11.92
CA MET A 45 1.84 7.29 -11.47
C MET A 45 0.79 7.80 -12.47
N ASN A 46 1.13 8.78 -13.33
CA ASN A 46 0.22 9.30 -14.36
C ASN A 46 0.17 8.47 -15.65
N LYS A 47 1.06 7.49 -15.81
CA LYS A 47 1.15 6.64 -17.01
C LYS A 47 0.78 5.17 -16.70
N PRO A 48 -0.45 4.87 -16.25
CA PRO A 48 -0.85 3.53 -15.78
C PRO A 48 -0.88 2.46 -16.87
N TYR A 49 -0.91 2.86 -18.15
CA TYR A 49 -0.83 1.94 -19.28
C TYR A 49 0.60 1.44 -19.54
N ILE A 50 1.59 2.24 -19.14
CA ILE A 50 3.02 1.93 -19.29
C ILE A 50 3.53 1.23 -18.02
N TYR A 51 3.20 1.80 -16.86
CA TYR A 51 3.59 1.28 -15.55
C TYR A 51 2.43 0.57 -14.88
N GLN A 52 2.40 -0.76 -15.05
CA GLN A 52 1.44 -1.64 -14.39
C GLN A 52 1.88 -1.97 -12.96
N ARG A 53 0.92 -2.30 -12.10
CA ARG A 53 1.22 -2.69 -10.72
C ARG A 53 1.92 -4.04 -10.73
N LEU A 54 2.83 -4.25 -9.78
CA LEU A 54 3.45 -5.56 -9.63
C LEU A 54 2.38 -6.58 -9.25
N LYS A 55 2.12 -7.52 -10.16
CA LYS A 55 1.21 -8.64 -9.91
C LYS A 55 1.89 -9.61 -8.95
N SER A 56 1.19 -9.97 -7.89
CA SER A 56 1.71 -10.97 -6.95
C SER A 56 1.99 -12.28 -7.68
N ALA A 57 3.18 -12.83 -7.44
CA ALA A 57 3.56 -14.15 -7.92
C ALA A 57 2.88 -15.28 -7.12
N ASN A 58 2.32 -14.98 -5.94
CA ASN A 58 1.71 -15.97 -5.08
C ASN A 58 0.26 -16.27 -5.53
N PRO A 59 -0.05 -17.51 -5.97
CA PRO A 59 -1.38 -17.88 -6.46
C PRO A 59 -2.48 -17.73 -5.39
N LEU A 60 -2.17 -17.90 -4.10
CA LEU A 60 -3.13 -17.70 -3.01
C LEU A 60 -3.52 -16.23 -2.88
N THR A 61 -2.55 -15.32 -2.96
CA THR A 61 -2.86 -13.88 -2.96
C THR A 61 -3.62 -13.45 -4.21
N LYS A 62 -3.34 -14.09 -5.36
CA LYS A 62 -4.12 -13.87 -6.59
C LYS A 62 -5.57 -14.32 -6.46
N LEU A 63 -5.88 -15.26 -5.57
CA LEU A 63 -7.24 -15.72 -5.31
C LEU A 63 -7.94 -14.86 -4.25
N LEU A 64 -7.26 -14.60 -3.14
CA LEU A 64 -7.85 -13.96 -1.95
C LEU A 64 -7.84 -12.42 -2.01
N ALA A 65 -6.87 -11.83 -2.71
CA ALA A 65 -6.72 -10.38 -2.82
C ALA A 65 -7.26 -9.82 -4.16
N GLN A 66 -8.19 -10.55 -4.81
CA GLN A 66 -8.91 -9.99 -5.96
C GLN A 66 -9.81 -8.86 -5.50
N GLY A 67 -9.52 -7.65 -5.95
CA GLY A 67 -10.28 -6.47 -5.58
C GLY A 67 -9.76 -5.21 -6.28
N LEU A 68 -10.22 -4.05 -5.80
CA LEU A 68 -9.88 -2.75 -6.39
C LEU A 68 -8.37 -2.54 -6.47
N PHE A 69 -7.57 -3.04 -5.52
CA PHE A 69 -6.11 -2.91 -5.56
C PHE A 69 -5.45 -3.73 -6.67
N SER A 70 -6.03 -4.89 -7.02
CA SER A 70 -5.49 -5.82 -8.02
C SER A 70 -5.88 -5.50 -9.47
N HIS A 71 -6.90 -4.66 -9.68
CA HIS A 71 -7.35 -4.30 -11.02
C HIS A 71 -6.51 -3.17 -11.59
N GLU A 72 -6.29 -3.22 -12.89
CA GLU A 72 -5.54 -2.22 -13.64
C GLU A 72 -6.48 -1.44 -14.57
N THR A 73 -6.08 -0.21 -14.87
CA THR A 73 -6.62 0.59 -15.97
C THR A 73 -8.16 0.66 -15.97
N ASP A 74 -8.84 0.19 -17.00
CA ASP A 74 -10.29 0.33 -17.18
C ASP A 74 -11.10 -0.39 -16.12
N LYS A 75 -10.65 -1.59 -15.73
CA LYS A 75 -11.34 -2.38 -14.70
C LYS A 75 -11.24 -1.68 -13.35
N TRP A 76 -10.08 -1.10 -13.04
CA TRP A 76 -9.91 -0.26 -11.85
C TRP A 76 -10.80 0.98 -11.89
N ALA A 77 -10.81 1.71 -13.01
CA ALA A 77 -11.59 2.92 -13.17
C ALA A 77 -13.10 2.65 -12.97
N LYS A 78 -13.61 1.57 -13.56
CA LYS A 78 -14.99 1.13 -13.40
C LYS A 78 -15.31 0.81 -11.94
N HIS A 79 -14.49 0.01 -11.27
CA HIS A 79 -14.73 -0.38 -9.88
C HIS A 79 -14.62 0.82 -8.92
N ARG A 80 -13.65 1.70 -9.14
CA ARG A 80 -13.50 2.94 -8.36
C ARG A 80 -14.71 3.84 -8.51
N LYS A 81 -15.25 3.99 -9.72
CA LYS A 81 -16.47 4.78 -9.96
C LYS A 81 -17.67 4.27 -9.15
N ILE A 82 -17.81 2.95 -9.00
CA ILE A 82 -18.89 2.33 -8.22
C ILE A 82 -18.72 2.55 -6.71
N ILE A 83 -17.47 2.55 -6.22
CA ILE A 83 -17.15 2.63 -4.79
C ILE A 83 -17.05 4.07 -4.28
N ASN A 84 -16.60 5.01 -5.13
CA ASN A 84 -16.43 6.42 -4.78
C ASN A 84 -17.64 7.04 -4.06
N PRO A 85 -18.91 6.70 -4.37
CA PRO A 85 -20.06 7.21 -3.64
C PRO A 85 -20.05 7.02 -2.13
N ALA A 86 -19.48 5.91 -1.65
CA ALA A 86 -19.35 5.63 -0.22
C ALA A 86 -18.34 6.56 0.49
N PHE A 87 -17.44 7.19 -0.26
CA PHE A 87 -16.39 8.07 0.22
C PHE A 87 -16.69 9.55 -0.04
N HIS A 88 -17.94 9.92 -0.32
CA HIS A 88 -18.34 11.32 -0.34
C HIS A 88 -18.33 11.93 1.07
N MET A 89 -18.11 13.25 1.15
CA MET A 89 -17.97 13.98 2.40
C MET A 89 -19.10 13.73 3.41
N GLU A 90 -20.34 13.61 2.94
CA GLU A 90 -21.49 13.32 3.80
C GLU A 90 -21.37 11.97 4.52
N LYS A 91 -20.91 10.93 3.79
CA LYS A 91 -20.71 9.58 4.34
C LYS A 91 -19.46 9.52 5.22
N LEU A 92 -18.40 10.23 4.83
CA LEU A 92 -17.17 10.33 5.61
C LEU A 92 -17.39 10.98 6.98
N LYS A 93 -18.26 12.00 7.09
CA LYS A 93 -18.63 12.59 8.38
C LYS A 93 -19.27 11.57 9.32
N LEU A 94 -20.16 10.74 8.80
CA LEU A 94 -20.80 9.66 9.58
C LEU A 94 -19.78 8.62 10.04
N MET A 95 -18.85 8.23 9.16
CA MET A 95 -17.76 7.31 9.52
C MET A 95 -16.87 7.90 10.62
N ASN A 96 -16.50 9.19 10.53
CA ASN A 96 -15.69 9.86 11.55
C ASN A 96 -16.35 9.79 12.93
N THR A 97 -17.64 10.12 13.03
CA THR A 97 -18.38 10.01 14.28
C THR A 97 -18.39 8.58 14.81
N ALA A 98 -18.59 7.58 13.96
CA ALA A 98 -18.55 6.18 14.37
C ALA A 98 -17.16 5.75 14.88
N PHE A 99 -16.09 6.19 14.23
CA PHE A 99 -14.72 5.92 14.70
C PHE A 99 -14.46 6.56 16.05
N TYR A 100 -14.86 7.82 16.25
CA TYR A 100 -14.69 8.51 17.52
C TYR A 100 -15.40 7.76 18.66
N LEU A 101 -16.67 7.38 18.45
CA LEU A 101 -17.44 6.63 19.45
C LEU A 101 -16.81 5.27 19.77
N SER A 102 -16.34 4.56 18.75
CA SER A 102 -15.66 3.27 18.95
C SER A 102 -14.37 3.42 19.76
N CYS A 103 -13.56 4.43 19.45
CA CYS A 103 -12.34 4.71 20.21
C CYS A 103 -12.65 5.11 21.66
N ASP A 104 -13.63 5.99 21.86
CA ASP A 104 -14.07 6.44 23.19
C ASP A 104 -14.58 5.27 24.03
N GLU A 105 -15.39 4.38 23.46
CA GLU A 105 -15.88 3.19 24.14
C GLU A 105 -14.74 2.28 24.61
N VAL A 106 -13.79 1.99 23.72
CA VAL A 106 -12.63 1.13 24.01
C VAL A 106 -11.78 1.76 25.13
N LEU A 107 -11.48 3.05 25.04
CA LEU A 107 -10.69 3.76 26.04
C LEU A 107 -11.39 3.80 27.40
N ASN A 108 -12.70 4.06 27.41
CA ASN A 108 -13.49 4.08 28.63
C ASN A 108 -13.58 2.70 29.29
N LYS A 109 -13.64 1.62 28.50
CA LYS A 109 -13.61 0.26 29.02
C LYS A 109 -12.25 -0.08 29.63
N MET A 110 -11.16 0.22 28.92
CA MET A 110 -9.80 0.00 29.42
C MET A 110 -9.52 0.81 30.70
N GLY A 111 -9.99 2.06 30.77
CA GLY A 111 -9.83 2.89 31.97
C GLY A 111 -10.57 2.33 33.18
N LYS A 112 -11.76 1.73 32.98
CA LYS A 112 -12.53 1.10 34.07
C LYS A 112 -11.89 -0.21 34.56
N GLU A 113 -11.35 -1.02 33.64
CA GLU A 113 -10.64 -2.26 33.96
C GLU A 113 -9.30 -2.02 34.67
N SER A 114 -8.68 -0.85 34.47
CA SER A 114 -7.43 -0.47 35.16
C SER A 114 -7.61 0.03 36.60
N ILE A 115 -8.85 0.37 37.01
CA ILE A 115 -9.18 0.88 38.35
C ILE A 115 -9.86 -0.21 39.21
N ALA A 116 -10.28 -1.31 38.58
CA ALA A 116 -10.79 -2.52 39.24
C ALA A 116 -9.65 -3.51 39.53
#